data_AF-A0A941UYT7-F1
#
_entry.id   AF-A0A941UYT7-F1
#
_cell.length_a   1.000
_cell.length_b   1.000
_cell.length_c   1.000
_cell.angle_alpha   90.00
_cell.angle_beta   90.00
_cell.angle_gamma   90.00
#
_symmetry.space_group_name_H-M   'P 1'
#
loop_
_entity.id
_entity.type
_entity.pdbx_description
1 polymer ?
#
loop_
_entity_poly.entity_id
_entity_poly.type
_entity_poly.pdbx_seq_one_letter_code
_entity_poly.pdbx_strand_id
1 'polypeptide(L)' 'MRTGWHPIWRTGADATAGNTGLCGGATADVSGRAVVIQLGRLQRVRAIDATNNTITVEAGCTL' A
#
# COMPACT_ATOMS: atom_id res chain seq x y z
N MET A 1 36.57 -17.02 6.95
CA MET A 1 36.52 -16.08 5.82
C MET A 1 35.08 -15.98 5.33
N ARG A 2 34.55 -14.74 5.29
CA ARG A 2 33.24 -14.26 4.82
C ARG A 2 31.95 -14.88 5.38
N THR A 3 31.46 -14.22 6.44
CA THR A 3 30.05 -14.01 6.76
C THR A 3 29.34 -13.27 5.62
N GLY A 4 28.27 -13.83 5.06
CA GLY A 4 27.44 -13.20 4.03
C GLY A 4 25.98 -13.11 4.48
N TRP A 5 25.62 -12.01 5.12
CA TRP A 5 24.22 -11.62 5.32
C TRP A 5 23.61 -11.31 3.95
N HIS A 6 22.62 -12.10 3.51
CA HIS A 6 21.85 -11.82 2.29
C HIS A 6 20.69 -10.86 2.66
N PRO A 7 20.54 -9.71 1.99
CA PRO A 7 19.44 -8.79 2.31
C PRO A 7 18.12 -9.38 1.85
N ILE A 8 17.26 -9.68 2.83
CA ILE A 8 15.96 -10.35 2.72
C ILE A 8 14.87 -9.53 1.96
N TRP A 9 15.11 -8.28 1.57
CA TRP A 9 14.05 -7.38 1.08
C TRP A 9 14.37 -6.67 -0.24
N ARG A 10 14.63 -7.43 -1.31
CA ARG A 10 14.79 -6.86 -2.67
C ARG A 10 13.49 -6.90 -3.47
N THR A 11 12.35 -6.63 -2.83
CA THR A 11 11.03 -6.60 -3.48
C THR A 11 10.39 -5.23 -3.35
N GLY A 12 9.94 -4.65 -4.47
CA GLY A 12 9.11 -3.45 -4.48
C GLY A 12 7.69 -3.82 -4.02
N ALA A 13 7.02 -2.94 -3.28
CA ALA A 13 5.67 -3.19 -2.80
C ALA A 13 4.65 -2.35 -3.58
N ASP A 14 3.71 -3.03 -4.23
CA ASP A 14 2.62 -2.41 -4.98
C ASP A 14 1.33 -2.51 -4.15
N ALA A 15 0.78 -1.36 -3.75
CA ALA A 15 -0.38 -1.29 -2.88
C ALA A 15 -1.70 -1.21 -3.68
N THR A 16 -2.69 -2.02 -3.32
CA THR A 16 -4.03 -2.02 -3.95
C THR A 16 -5.13 -1.68 -2.94
N ALA A 17 -5.89 -0.62 -3.22
CA ALA A 17 -7.01 -0.17 -2.38
C ALA A 17 -8.38 -0.64 -2.93
N GLY A 18 -8.69 -0.34 -4.20
CA GLY A 18 -9.98 -0.69 -4.83
C GLY A 18 -9.90 -1.11 -6.30
N ASN A 19 -8.70 -1.16 -6.89
CA ASN A 19 -8.44 -1.54 -8.29
C ASN A 19 -9.28 -0.83 -9.37
N THR A 20 -9.82 0.36 -9.07
CA THR A 20 -10.62 1.16 -10.03
C THR A 20 -9.78 2.17 -10.82
N GLY A 21 -8.48 2.30 -10.53
CA GLY A 21 -7.57 3.17 -11.26
C GLY A 21 -7.16 2.59 -12.62
N LEU A 22 -7.49 3.27 -13.71
CA LEU A 22 -7.21 2.81 -15.08
C LEU A 22 -5.77 3.10 -15.56
N CYS A 23 -4.94 3.72 -14.73
CA CYS A 23 -3.60 4.20 -15.10
C CYS A 23 -2.50 3.15 -14.95
N GLY A 24 -2.83 1.91 -14.56
CA GLY A 24 -1.85 0.82 -14.40
C GLY A 24 -0.90 0.96 -13.20
N GLY A 25 -1.10 1.93 -12.30
CA GLY A 25 -0.20 2.20 -11.17
C GLY A 25 -0.14 1.12 -10.09
N ALA A 26 -0.96 0.08 -10.18
CA ALA A 26 -0.93 -1.10 -9.32
C ALA A 26 -0.46 -2.37 -10.05
N THR A 27 -0.11 -2.25 -11.33
CA THR A 27 0.39 -3.38 -12.12
C THR A 27 1.86 -3.61 -11.80
N ALA A 28 2.15 -4.75 -11.20
CA ALA A 28 3.51 -5.19 -10.92
C ALA A 28 4.39 -5.18 -12.19
N ASP A 29 5.66 -4.80 -12.02
CA ASP A 29 6.62 -4.89 -13.11
C ASP A 29 6.96 -6.35 -13.49
N VAL A 30 7.58 -6.53 -14.65
CA VAL A 30 7.92 -7.86 -15.20
C VAL A 30 9.08 -8.55 -14.48
N SER A 31 9.73 -7.91 -13.51
CA SER A 31 10.89 -8.47 -12.82
C SER A 31 10.51 -9.59 -11.85
N GLY A 32 9.23 -9.74 -11.52
CA GLY A 32 8.73 -10.72 -10.55
C GLY A 32 9.16 -10.43 -9.11
N ARG A 33 9.67 -9.23 -8.84
CA ARG A 33 10.10 -8.78 -7.50
C ARG A 33 9.06 -7.88 -6.84
N ALA A 34 7.85 -7.80 -7.37
CA ALA A 34 6.78 -7.05 -6.76
C ALA A 34 6.08 -7.87 -5.65
N VAL A 35 5.70 -7.20 -4.57
CA VAL A 35 4.79 -7.73 -3.54
C VAL A 35 3.50 -6.93 -3.60
N VAL A 36 2.38 -7.61 -3.85
CA VAL A 36 1.07 -6.98 -3.83
C VAL A 36 0.56 -6.92 -2.40
N ILE A 37 0.24 -5.72 -1.92
CA ILE A 37 -0.34 -5.50 -0.58
C ILE A 37 -1.80 -5.10 -0.72
N GLN A 38 -2.68 -5.90 -0.11
CA GLN A 38 -4.13 -5.64 -0.07
C GLN A 38 -4.48 -4.73 1.11
N LEU A 39 -4.97 -3.52 0.84
CA LEU A 39 -5.34 -2.55 1.88
C LEU A 39 -6.78 -2.69 2.37
N GLY A 40 -7.60 -3.54 1.75
CA GLY A 40 -9.02 -3.70 2.06
C GLY A 40 -9.37 -4.17 3.49
N ARG A 41 -8.42 -4.29 4.42
CA ARG A 41 -8.70 -4.49 5.86
C ARG A 41 -8.47 -3.23 6.69
N LEU A 42 -7.85 -2.21 6.10
CA LEU A 42 -7.58 -0.90 6.69
C LEU A 42 -8.72 0.07 6.32
N GLN A 43 -9.88 -0.10 6.96
CA GLN A 43 -11.13 0.62 6.63
C GLN A 43 -11.66 1.52 7.77
N ARG A 44 -10.81 1.91 8.74
CA ARG A 44 -11.23 2.68 9.91
C ARG A 44 -11.07 4.19 9.73
N VAL A 45 -12.02 4.95 10.26
CA VAL A 45 -11.83 6.37 10.58
C VAL A 45 -10.97 6.48 11.84
N ARG A 46 -9.87 7.23 11.77
CA ARG A 46 -8.92 7.39 12.87
C ARG A 46 -9.17 8.66 13.68
N ALA A 47 -9.59 9.75 13.02
CA ALA A 47 -9.93 11.00 13.67
C ALA A 47 -10.89 11.82 12.81
N ILE A 48 -11.69 12.66 13.47
CA ILE A 48 -12.57 13.65 12.85
C ILE A 48 -12.23 14.99 13.50
N ASP A 49 -11.90 15.99 12.69
CA ASP A 49 -11.67 17.35 13.14
C ASP A 49 -12.69 18.27 12.46
N ALA A 50 -13.79 18.53 13.17
CA ALA A 50 -14.89 19.35 12.67
C ALA A 50 -14.53 20.84 12.59
N THR A 51 -13.59 21.31 13.42
CA THR A 51 -13.15 22.71 13.41
C THR A 51 -12.37 23.02 12.14
N ASN A 52 -11.51 22.09 11.72
CA ASN A 52 -10.73 22.21 10.49
C ASN A 52 -11.41 21.57 9.27
N ASN A 53 -12.60 20.98 9.43
CA ASN A 53 -13.34 20.25 8.40
C ASN A 53 -12.49 19.16 7.71
N THR A 54 -11.77 18.35 8.50
CA THR A 54 -10.95 17.26 8.00
C THR A 54 -11.27 15.93 8.68
N ILE A 55 -10.99 14.83 7.98
CA ILE A 55 -11.07 13.47 8.51
C ILE A 55 -9.76 12.74 8.23
N THR A 56 -9.27 11.97 9.21
CA THR A 56 -8.14 11.05 9.01
C THR A 56 -8.70 9.65 8.87
N VAL A 57 -8.48 9.03 7.72
CA VAL A 57 -8.99 7.69 7.39
C VAL A 57 -7.85 6.76 6.98
N GLU A 58 -8.06 5.47 7.14
CA GLU A 58 -7.13 4.47 6.65
C GLU A 58 -7.14 4.38 5.12
N ALA A 59 -5.99 4.02 4.53
CA ALA A 59 -5.78 4.01 3.07
C ALA A 59 -6.64 3.00 2.30
N GLY A 60 -7.30 2.06 2.99
CA GLY A 60 -8.23 1.10 2.39
C GLY A 60 -9.71 1.50 2.52
N CYS A 61 -10.02 2.70 3.03
CA CYS A 61 -11.38 3.21 3.06
C CYS A 61 -11.89 3.48 1.64
N THR A 62 -13.08 2.96 1.33
CA THR A 62 -13.84 3.37 0.14
C THR A 62 -14.51 4.71 0.45
N LEU A 63 -14.37 5.69 -0.47
CA LEU A 63 -14.94 7.04 -0.39
C LEU A 63 -15.93 7.29 -1.53
#